data_AF-A0AAN8RS97-F1
#
_entry.id   AF-A0AAN8RS97-F1
#
_cell.length_a   1.000
_cell.length_b   1.000
_cell.length_c   1.000
_cell.angle_alpha   90.00
_cell.angle_beta   90.00
_cell.angle_gamma   90.00
#
_symmetry.space_group_name_H-M   'P 1'
#
loop_
_entity.id
_entity.type
_entity.pdbx_description
1 polymer ?
#
loop_
_entity_poly.entity_id
_entity_poly.type
_entity_poly.pdbx_seq_one_letter_code
_entity_poly.pdbx_strand_id
1 'polypeptide(L)'
;MSADQTAASFIENAPPGELAEVINDIGSLLDLDKLSIQEKVAPAVEKYNKEQFVTTKLPGGSDLVIVSSYNDLGGGRFFDSESSSSFAYDHSTQRASDVQSHPVEGEHAGTIKSLLRDVGNHVKEHFPSLPAYGVYPTDDGIAILIVGNKYSPSNYWNGRWRSTYVYNPSASTLTGTVAVDVHYYEDGNVRLVTEKRVNENLRSSTASGIATAIGNVEKKYQEELNRAFGALSEGAFKSLRRQLPVTRQKMDWQKASAYKIGQDIGGGSRR
;
A
#
# COMPACT_ATOMS: atom_id res chain seq x y z
N MET A 1 14.46 -20.90 -9.07
CA MET A 1 14.88 -19.51 -8.87
C MET A 1 16.33 -19.52 -8.42
N SER A 2 17.17 -18.65 -8.97
CA SER A 2 18.52 -18.42 -8.44
C SER A 2 18.45 -17.69 -7.09
N ALA A 3 19.53 -17.72 -6.31
CA ALA A 3 19.62 -16.95 -5.07
C ALA A 3 19.34 -15.45 -5.29
N ASP A 4 19.75 -14.92 -6.44
CA ASP A 4 19.55 -13.52 -6.81
C ASP A 4 18.07 -13.21 -7.10
N GLN A 5 17.38 -14.12 -7.79
CA GLN A 5 15.94 -13.99 -8.03
C GLN A 5 15.14 -14.08 -6.72
N THR A 6 15.57 -14.92 -5.78
CA THR A 6 14.96 -15.02 -4.45
C THR A 6 15.19 -13.75 -3.62
N ALA A 7 16.41 -13.21 -3.61
CA ALA A 7 16.72 -11.95 -2.94
C ALA A 7 15.88 -10.79 -3.50
N ALA A 8 15.80 -10.66 -4.83
CA ALA A 8 14.95 -9.67 -5.47
C ALA A 8 13.46 -9.83 -5.08
N SER A 9 12.95 -11.06 -5.05
CA SER A 9 11.57 -11.33 -4.64
C SER A 9 11.29 -10.94 -3.18
N PHE A 10 12.24 -11.14 -2.27
CA PHE A 10 12.10 -10.68 -0.88
C PHE A 10 12.04 -9.16 -0.77
N ILE A 11 12.87 -8.45 -1.54
CA ILE A 11 12.85 -6.98 -1.61
C ILE A 11 11.51 -6.48 -2.12
N GLU A 12 10.99 -7.04 -3.22
CA GLU A 12 9.72 -6.62 -3.81
C GLU A 12 8.52 -6.85 -2.87
N ASN A 13 8.62 -7.82 -1.96
CA ASN A 13 7.56 -8.15 -1.01
C ASN A 13 7.77 -7.55 0.40
N ALA A 14 8.81 -6.73 0.60
CA ALA A 14 9.10 -6.13 1.89
C ALA A 14 7.89 -5.32 2.42
N PRO A 15 7.47 -5.52 3.68
CA PRO A 15 6.41 -4.72 4.28
C PRO A 15 6.72 -3.21 4.25
N PRO A 16 5.70 -2.34 4.27
CA PRO A 16 5.91 -0.90 4.28
C PRO A 16 6.68 -0.48 5.53
N GLY A 17 7.76 0.29 5.35
CA GLY A 17 8.58 0.77 6.46
C GLY A 17 9.63 -0.22 6.98
N GLU A 18 9.79 -1.38 6.34
CA GLU A 18 10.70 -2.46 6.79
C GLU A 18 11.73 -2.86 5.72
N LEU A 19 11.85 -2.08 4.64
CA LEU A 19 12.75 -2.40 3.52
C LEU A 19 14.22 -2.49 3.97
N ALA A 20 14.68 -1.59 4.83
CA ALA A 20 16.07 -1.54 5.26
C ALA A 20 16.44 -2.78 6.08
N GLU A 21 15.53 -3.21 6.96
CA GLU A 21 15.63 -4.42 7.76
C GLU A 21 15.70 -5.65 6.85
N VAL A 22 14.79 -5.76 5.87
CA VAL A 22 14.80 -6.87 4.90
C VAL A 22 16.11 -6.92 4.10
N ILE A 23 16.66 -5.77 3.65
CA ILE A 23 17.95 -5.73 2.97
C ILE A 23 19.07 -6.26 3.87
N ASN A 24 19.10 -5.82 5.14
CA ASN A 24 20.13 -6.24 6.09
C ASN A 24 20.04 -7.75 6.42
N ASP A 25 18.82 -8.28 6.54
CA ASP A 25 18.58 -9.70 6.79
C ASP A 25 19.06 -10.56 5.61
N ILE A 26 18.75 -10.14 4.37
CA ILE A 26 19.25 -10.83 3.16
C ILE A 26 20.78 -10.78 3.10
N GLY A 27 21.38 -9.63 3.43
CA GLY A 27 22.84 -9.49 3.50
C GLY A 27 23.45 -10.49 4.48
N SER A 28 22.85 -10.63 5.66
CA SER A 28 23.29 -11.57 6.70
C SER A 28 23.12 -13.03 6.27
N LEU A 29 22.03 -13.38 5.58
CA LEU A 29 21.79 -14.75 5.08
C LEU A 29 22.75 -15.17 3.96
N LEU A 30 23.30 -14.20 3.23
CA LEU A 30 24.20 -14.43 2.10
C LEU A 30 25.67 -14.18 2.44
N ASP A 31 25.99 -13.87 3.71
CA ASP A 31 27.33 -13.45 4.16
C ASP A 31 27.91 -12.30 3.31
N LEU A 32 27.07 -11.33 2.93
CA LEU A 32 27.46 -10.15 2.16
C LEU A 32 27.63 -8.93 3.06
N ASP A 33 28.67 -8.14 2.80
CA ASP A 33 28.78 -6.83 3.41
C ASP A 33 27.71 -5.86 2.87
N LYS A 34 27.56 -4.72 3.55
CA LYS A 34 26.53 -3.72 3.25
C LYS A 34 26.61 -3.20 1.81
N LEU A 35 27.81 -3.03 1.27
CA LEU A 35 28.01 -2.47 -0.06
C LEU A 35 27.64 -3.50 -1.14
N SER A 36 28.11 -4.72 -0.95
CA SER A 36 27.85 -5.87 -1.82
C SER A 36 26.36 -6.19 -1.91
N ILE A 37 25.63 -6.19 -0.78
CA ILE A 37 24.18 -6.43 -0.82
C ILE A 37 23.45 -5.29 -1.51
N GLN A 38 23.83 -4.02 -1.25
CA GLN A 38 23.21 -2.86 -1.89
C GLN A 38 23.35 -2.88 -3.41
N GLU A 39 24.55 -3.16 -3.93
CA GLU A 39 24.77 -3.32 -5.37
C GLU A 39 23.96 -4.48 -5.94
N LYS A 40 23.91 -5.61 -5.23
CA LYS A 40 23.22 -6.82 -5.66
C LYS A 40 21.70 -6.63 -5.79
N VAL A 41 21.07 -5.92 -4.85
CA VAL A 41 19.62 -5.72 -4.84
C VAL A 41 19.15 -4.40 -5.45
N ALA A 42 20.06 -3.55 -5.92
CA ALA A 42 19.74 -2.20 -6.42
C ALA A 42 18.56 -2.17 -7.43
N PRO A 43 18.49 -3.07 -8.44
CA PRO A 43 17.36 -3.06 -9.38
C PRO A 43 16.02 -3.38 -8.72
N ALA A 44 16.01 -4.32 -7.76
CA ALA A 44 14.80 -4.68 -7.03
C ALA A 44 14.37 -3.57 -6.07
N VAL A 45 15.32 -2.86 -5.45
CA VAL A 45 15.06 -1.72 -4.59
C VAL A 45 14.52 -0.53 -5.38
N GLU A 46 15.05 -0.25 -6.57
CA GLU A 46 14.49 0.77 -7.47
C GLU A 46 13.04 0.45 -7.85
N LYS A 47 12.79 -0.78 -8.29
CA LYS A 47 11.43 -1.25 -8.61
C LYS A 47 10.49 -1.14 -7.41
N TYR A 48 10.91 -1.63 -6.24
CA TYR A 48 10.15 -1.51 -5.00
C TYR A 48 9.80 -0.05 -4.71
N ASN A 49 10.79 0.85 -4.74
CA ASN A 49 10.59 2.27 -4.42
C ASN A 49 9.53 2.92 -5.33
N LYS A 50 9.58 2.63 -6.64
CA LYS A 50 8.64 3.16 -7.63
C LYS A 50 7.25 2.56 -7.49
N GLU A 51 7.13 1.24 -7.34
CA GLU A 51 5.82 0.55 -7.21
C GLU A 51 5.14 0.88 -5.89
N GLN A 52 5.91 1.03 -4.82
CA GLN A 52 5.42 1.31 -3.48
C GLN A 52 5.21 2.80 -3.20
N PHE A 53 5.46 3.66 -4.19
CA PHE A 53 5.37 5.12 -4.07
C PHE A 53 6.09 5.63 -2.82
N VAL A 54 7.34 5.20 -2.65
CA VAL A 54 8.15 5.61 -1.49
C VAL A 54 8.23 7.13 -1.47
N THR A 55 8.03 7.66 -0.27
CA THR A 55 7.98 9.09 -0.02
C THR A 55 9.27 9.58 0.62
N THR A 56 9.79 10.72 0.17
CA THR A 56 10.96 11.39 0.76
C THR A 56 10.67 12.87 0.96
N LYS A 57 11.48 13.55 1.78
CA LYS A 57 11.48 15.02 1.84
C LYS A 57 12.54 15.57 0.90
N LEU A 58 12.24 16.70 0.28
CA LEU A 58 13.24 17.51 -0.40
C LEU A 58 14.15 18.20 0.62
N PRO A 59 15.44 18.42 0.33
CA PRO A 59 16.31 19.27 1.14
C PRO A 59 15.67 20.62 1.49
N GLY A 60 15.46 20.88 2.78
CA GLY A 60 14.83 22.11 3.27
C GLY A 60 13.29 22.14 3.24
N GLY A 61 12.63 21.11 2.69
CA GLY A 61 11.18 20.97 2.66
C GLY A 61 10.61 20.22 3.87
N SER A 62 9.37 20.53 4.24
CA SER A 62 8.62 19.80 5.28
C SER A 62 7.76 18.68 4.72
N ASP A 63 7.24 18.88 3.51
CA ASP A 63 6.27 18.01 2.85
C ASP A 63 6.96 16.83 2.17
N LEU A 64 6.19 15.76 1.98
CA LEU A 64 6.66 14.56 1.33
C LEU A 64 6.38 14.60 -0.17
N VAL A 65 7.38 14.21 -0.96
CA VAL A 65 7.26 13.98 -2.40
C VAL A 65 7.28 12.49 -2.69
N ILE A 66 6.65 12.08 -3.79
CA ILE A 66 6.50 10.68 -4.20
C ILE A 66 7.59 10.31 -5.21
N VAL A 67 8.14 9.10 -5.09
CA VAL A 67 8.95 8.46 -6.15
C VAL A 67 8.11 7.41 -6.86
N SER A 68 7.87 7.58 -8.16
CA SER A 68 7.05 6.67 -8.95
C SER A 68 7.48 6.68 -10.42
N SER A 69 6.96 5.73 -11.20
CA SER A 69 7.14 5.75 -12.66
C SER A 69 6.42 6.90 -13.37
N TYR A 70 5.43 7.54 -12.72
CA TYR A 70 4.67 8.66 -13.29
C TYR A 70 5.43 9.98 -13.29
N ASN A 71 6.49 10.07 -12.50
CA ASN A 71 7.29 11.27 -12.34
C ASN A 71 8.78 11.05 -12.53
N ASP A 72 9.15 9.95 -13.18
CA ASP A 72 10.52 9.61 -13.52
C ASP A 72 10.96 10.38 -14.77
N LEU A 73 12.02 11.18 -14.64
CA LEU A 73 12.65 11.93 -15.74
C LEU A 73 13.80 11.14 -16.40
N GLY A 74 14.09 9.94 -15.91
CA GLY A 74 15.28 9.17 -16.27
C GLY A 74 16.53 9.64 -15.53
N GLY A 75 17.57 8.82 -15.56
CA GLY A 75 18.87 9.13 -14.94
C GLY A 75 18.82 9.32 -13.42
N GLY A 76 17.85 8.69 -12.74
CA GLY A 76 17.67 8.80 -11.28
C GLY A 76 17.08 10.13 -10.83
N ARG A 77 16.45 10.90 -11.73
CA ARG A 77 15.77 12.14 -11.41
C ARG A 77 14.25 11.97 -11.45
N PHE A 78 13.59 12.62 -10.52
CA PHE A 78 12.13 12.66 -10.43
C PHE A 78 11.67 14.11 -10.32
N PHE A 79 10.40 14.37 -10.59
CA PHE A 79 9.81 15.70 -10.36
C PHE A 79 8.58 15.65 -9.48
N ASP A 80 8.36 16.73 -8.77
CA ASP A 80 7.19 16.95 -7.93
C ASP A 80 6.41 18.14 -8.48
N SER A 81 5.14 17.90 -8.81
CA SER A 81 4.29 18.89 -9.47
C SER A 81 3.73 19.94 -8.52
N GLU A 82 3.65 19.65 -7.21
CA GLU A 82 3.21 20.62 -6.19
C GLU A 82 4.27 21.68 -5.94
N SER A 83 5.51 21.26 -5.67
CA SER A 83 6.66 22.15 -5.45
C SER A 83 7.29 22.67 -6.74
N SER A 84 6.82 22.23 -7.92
CA SER A 84 7.37 22.60 -9.23
C SER A 84 8.88 22.43 -9.30
N SER A 85 9.36 21.29 -8.77
CA SER A 85 10.78 21.01 -8.59
C SER A 85 11.13 19.61 -9.09
N SER A 86 12.32 19.44 -9.65
CA SER A 86 12.94 18.14 -9.89
C SER A 86 14.04 17.87 -8.86
N PHE A 87 14.33 16.60 -8.62
CA PHE A 87 15.33 16.17 -7.65
C PHE A 87 15.99 14.86 -8.10
N ALA A 88 17.27 14.69 -7.77
CA ALA A 88 17.91 13.39 -7.83
C ALA A 88 17.45 12.55 -6.64
N TYR A 89 17.24 11.25 -6.84
CA TYR A 89 16.85 10.31 -5.81
C TYR A 89 17.81 9.12 -5.74
N ASP A 90 18.36 8.90 -4.56
CA ASP A 90 19.17 7.72 -4.28
C ASP A 90 18.25 6.61 -3.74
N HIS A 91 18.05 5.57 -4.55
CA HIS A 91 17.21 4.43 -4.19
C HIS A 91 17.73 3.62 -3.01
N SER A 92 19.05 3.60 -2.76
CA SER A 92 19.69 2.85 -1.68
C SER A 92 19.57 3.57 -0.34
N THR A 93 19.74 4.90 -0.33
CA THR A 93 19.60 5.71 0.90
C THR A 93 18.20 6.25 1.12
N GLN A 94 17.33 6.16 0.10
CA GLN A 94 15.98 6.71 0.06
C GLN A 94 15.95 8.22 0.33
N ARG A 95 16.89 8.97 -0.28
CA ARG A 95 17.05 10.41 -0.06
C ARG A 95 16.99 11.20 -1.36
N ALA A 96 16.30 12.34 -1.31
CA ALA A 96 16.31 13.33 -2.37
C ALA A 96 17.48 14.31 -2.22
N SER A 97 18.01 14.78 -3.34
CA SER A 97 19.11 15.74 -3.43
C SER A 97 19.02 16.55 -4.74
N ASP A 98 19.92 17.53 -4.92
CA ASP A 98 20.05 18.31 -6.16
C ASP A 98 18.71 18.83 -6.71
N VAL A 99 18.02 19.60 -5.87
CA VAL A 99 16.71 20.18 -6.20
C VAL A 99 16.87 21.30 -7.22
N GLN A 100 16.10 21.23 -8.30
CA GLN A 100 16.12 22.18 -9.40
C GLN A 100 14.70 22.59 -9.79
N SER A 101 14.51 23.80 -10.30
CA SER A 101 13.20 24.26 -10.79
C SER A 101 12.72 23.38 -11.95
N HIS A 102 11.48 22.89 -11.86
CA HIS A 102 10.84 22.08 -12.89
C HIS A 102 9.33 22.35 -12.91
N PRO A 103 8.88 23.43 -13.57
CA PRO A 103 7.45 23.72 -13.68
C PRO A 103 6.75 22.68 -14.57
N VAL A 104 5.50 22.37 -14.23
CA VAL A 104 4.65 21.53 -15.10
C VAL A 104 4.23 22.35 -16.32
N GLU A 105 4.69 21.93 -17.49
CA GLU A 105 4.36 22.54 -18.78
C GLU A 105 3.53 21.58 -19.65
N GLY A 106 2.91 22.10 -20.72
CA GLY A 106 2.14 21.33 -21.68
C GLY A 106 0.63 21.53 -21.59
N GLU A 107 -0.11 20.79 -22.43
CA GLU A 107 -1.56 20.94 -22.64
C GLU A 107 -2.38 20.81 -21.36
N HIS A 108 -1.95 19.95 -20.43
CA HIS A 108 -2.69 19.65 -19.20
C HIS A 108 -2.27 20.48 -17.98
N ALA A 109 -1.33 21.42 -18.12
CA ALA A 109 -0.77 22.16 -16.98
C ALA A 109 -1.84 22.87 -16.12
N GLY A 110 -2.85 23.48 -16.75
CA GLY A 110 -3.96 24.14 -16.04
C GLY A 110 -4.85 23.17 -15.25
N THR A 111 -5.11 21.98 -15.82
CA THR A 111 -5.89 20.92 -15.19
C THR A 111 -5.12 20.31 -14.02
N ILE A 112 -3.83 20.03 -14.21
CA ILE A 112 -2.93 19.51 -13.17
C ILE A 112 -2.90 20.46 -11.96
N LYS A 113 -2.73 21.77 -12.20
CA LYS A 113 -2.73 22.77 -11.12
C LYS A 113 -4.06 22.81 -10.35
N SER A 114 -5.18 22.67 -11.05
CA SER A 114 -6.51 22.65 -10.42
C SER A 114 -6.73 21.36 -9.62
N LEU A 115 -6.28 20.22 -10.14
CA LEU A 115 -6.34 18.93 -9.46
C LEU A 115 -5.45 18.90 -8.22
N LEU A 116 -4.22 19.41 -8.28
CA LEU A 116 -3.34 19.52 -7.12
C LEU A 116 -4.04 20.25 -5.96
N ARG A 117 -4.69 21.38 -6.24
CA ARG A 117 -5.43 22.13 -5.22
C ARG A 117 -6.59 21.31 -4.62
N ASP A 118 -7.46 20.76 -5.46
CA ASP A 118 -8.70 20.15 -4.99
C ASP A 118 -8.46 18.76 -4.37
N VAL A 119 -7.52 17.97 -4.93
CA VAL A 119 -7.04 16.72 -4.34
C VAL A 119 -6.25 16.99 -3.06
N GLY A 120 -5.40 18.03 -3.02
CA GLY A 120 -4.67 18.42 -1.84
C GLY A 120 -5.58 18.76 -0.65
N ASN A 121 -6.73 19.40 -0.91
CA ASN A 121 -7.75 19.63 0.13
C ASN A 121 -8.36 18.32 0.64
N HIS A 122 -8.74 17.41 -0.27
CA HIS A 122 -9.23 16.07 0.08
C HIS A 122 -8.22 15.30 0.93
N VAL A 123 -6.95 15.30 0.52
CA VAL A 123 -5.86 14.60 1.20
C VAL A 123 -5.66 15.15 2.63
N LYS A 124 -5.65 16.48 2.80
CA LYS A 124 -5.52 17.12 4.12
C LYS A 124 -6.68 16.78 5.06
N GLU A 125 -7.89 16.64 4.53
CA GLU A 125 -9.07 16.32 5.34
C GLU A 125 -9.11 14.85 5.77
N HIS A 126 -8.66 13.92 4.92
CA HIS A 126 -8.89 12.49 5.10
C HIS A 126 -7.65 11.68 5.52
N PHE A 127 -6.43 12.22 5.38
CA PHE A 127 -5.18 11.51 5.70
C PHE A 127 -4.45 12.17 6.89
N PRO A 128 -4.51 11.58 8.09
CA PRO A 128 -4.07 12.24 9.33
C PRO A 128 -2.56 12.18 9.59
N SER A 129 -1.76 11.52 8.74
CA SER A 129 -0.34 11.24 9.01
C SER A 129 0.51 11.57 7.78
N LEU A 130 0.98 12.84 7.71
CA LEU A 130 1.91 13.36 6.69
C LEU A 130 1.76 12.66 5.33
N PRO A 131 0.60 12.82 4.65
CA PRO A 131 0.40 12.20 3.36
C PRO A 131 1.29 12.85 2.29
N ALA A 132 1.52 12.11 1.22
CA ALA A 132 2.09 12.64 -0.01
C ALA A 132 1.05 12.49 -1.13
N TYR A 133 1.01 13.43 -2.05
CA TYR A 133 0.17 13.34 -3.24
C TYR A 133 0.89 14.00 -4.41
N GLY A 134 0.49 13.64 -5.62
CA GLY A 134 1.10 14.20 -6.83
C GLY A 134 0.19 14.02 -8.02
N VAL A 135 0.25 14.96 -8.95
CA VAL A 135 -0.53 14.93 -10.18
C VAL A 135 0.41 15.10 -11.36
N TYR A 136 0.41 14.14 -12.28
CA TYR A 136 1.42 14.03 -13.33
C TYR A 136 0.79 13.84 -14.71
N PRO A 137 1.35 14.45 -15.77
CA PRO A 137 0.94 14.14 -17.13
C PRO A 137 1.36 12.72 -17.50
N THR A 138 0.56 12.06 -18.35
CA THR A 138 0.84 10.73 -18.91
C THR A 138 0.38 10.70 -20.37
N ASP A 139 0.81 9.69 -21.12
CA ASP A 139 0.39 9.52 -22.53
C ASP A 139 -1.13 9.35 -22.67
N ASP A 140 -1.78 8.70 -21.69
CA ASP A 140 -3.20 8.35 -21.72
C ASP A 140 -4.11 9.34 -20.95
N GLY A 141 -3.54 10.41 -20.38
CA GLY A 141 -4.26 11.40 -19.57
C GLY A 141 -3.46 11.97 -18.41
N ILE A 142 -4.08 12.07 -17.23
CA ILE A 142 -3.49 12.70 -16.04
C ILE A 142 -3.51 11.70 -14.88
N ALA A 143 -2.33 11.34 -14.38
CA ALA A 143 -2.18 10.49 -13.20
C ALA A 143 -2.33 11.31 -11.91
N ILE A 144 -3.01 10.73 -10.92
CA ILE A 144 -3.21 11.29 -9.58
C ILE A 144 -2.78 10.20 -8.59
N LEU A 145 -1.77 10.49 -7.79
CA LEU A 145 -1.24 9.60 -6.77
C LEU A 145 -1.54 10.16 -5.39
N ILE A 146 -1.96 9.30 -4.46
CA ILE A 146 -2.15 9.63 -3.06
C ILE A 146 -1.50 8.52 -2.23
N VAL A 147 -0.65 8.89 -1.28
CA VAL A 147 0.06 7.97 -0.40
C VAL A 147 -0.11 8.40 1.05
N GLY A 148 -0.65 7.49 1.86
CA GLY A 148 -0.73 7.65 3.31
C GLY A 148 0.14 6.62 4.00
N ASN A 149 1.14 7.05 4.77
CA ASN A 149 2.04 6.16 5.49
C ASN A 149 1.88 6.37 7.00
N LYS A 150 1.85 5.27 7.75
CA LYS A 150 1.95 5.33 9.21
C LYS A 150 2.81 4.17 9.71
N TYR A 151 3.99 4.51 10.19
CA TYR A 151 4.96 3.55 10.70
C TYR A 151 5.08 3.71 12.20
N SER A 152 4.93 2.61 12.92
CA SER A 152 4.96 2.60 14.37
C SER A 152 5.75 1.38 14.85
N PRO A 153 7.04 1.26 14.50
CA PRO A 153 7.84 0.08 14.80
C PRO A 153 7.97 -0.19 16.30
N SER A 154 7.93 0.84 17.15
CA SER A 154 7.92 0.68 18.61
C SER A 154 6.65 -0.01 19.15
N ASN A 155 5.58 -0.01 18.35
CA ASN A 155 4.33 -0.72 18.64
C ASN A 155 4.14 -1.92 17.69
N TYR A 156 5.20 -2.35 17.00
CA TYR A 156 5.22 -3.54 16.14
C TYR A 156 4.20 -3.53 15.00
N TRP A 157 3.91 -2.36 14.41
CA TRP A 157 3.07 -2.30 13.22
C TRP A 157 3.39 -1.15 12.28
N ASN A 158 3.12 -1.41 11.00
CA ASN A 158 3.26 -0.45 9.91
C ASN A 158 2.06 -0.54 8.98
N GLY A 159 1.69 0.59 8.37
CA GLY A 159 0.59 0.68 7.42
C GLY A 159 0.89 1.63 6.27
N ARG A 160 0.43 1.26 5.09
CA ARG A 160 0.50 2.06 3.87
C ARG A 160 -0.81 1.98 3.10
N TRP A 161 -1.29 3.15 2.70
CA TRP A 161 -2.36 3.36 1.75
C TRP A 161 -1.79 3.95 0.47
N ARG A 162 -2.17 3.41 -0.69
CA ARG A 162 -1.79 3.94 -2.01
C ARG A 162 -3.03 4.01 -2.90
N SER A 163 -3.35 5.19 -3.38
CA SER A 163 -4.32 5.38 -4.45
C SER A 163 -3.61 5.84 -5.71
N THR A 164 -3.95 5.22 -6.83
CA THR A 164 -3.49 5.61 -8.16
C THR A 164 -4.72 5.75 -9.04
N TYR A 165 -4.87 6.92 -9.64
CA TYR A 165 -5.91 7.17 -10.62
C TYR A 165 -5.30 7.71 -11.90
N VAL A 166 -5.89 7.36 -13.03
CA VAL A 166 -5.63 7.98 -14.33
C VAL A 166 -6.95 8.56 -14.81
N TYR A 167 -7.00 9.88 -14.89
CA TYR A 167 -8.11 10.62 -15.46
C TYR A 167 -7.87 10.78 -16.95
N ASN A 168 -8.81 10.30 -17.77
CA ASN A 168 -8.81 10.50 -19.21
C ASN A 168 -9.79 11.63 -19.59
N PRO A 169 -9.31 12.80 -20.04
CA PRO A 169 -10.18 13.94 -20.37
C PRO A 169 -11.15 13.65 -21.52
N SER A 170 -10.71 12.92 -22.54
CA SER A 170 -11.48 12.62 -23.76
C SER A 170 -12.66 11.69 -23.47
N ALA A 171 -12.45 10.68 -22.62
CA ALA A 171 -13.50 9.73 -22.23
C ALA A 171 -14.28 10.18 -20.98
N SER A 172 -13.78 11.19 -20.25
CA SER A 172 -14.30 11.58 -18.93
C SER A 172 -14.40 10.39 -17.96
N THR A 173 -13.37 9.55 -17.95
CA THR A 173 -13.27 8.36 -17.10
C THR A 173 -12.15 8.50 -16.09
N LEU A 174 -12.33 7.86 -14.93
CA LEU A 174 -11.34 7.73 -13.88
C LEU A 174 -11.08 6.24 -13.64
N THR A 175 -9.92 5.75 -14.05
CA THR A 175 -9.50 4.36 -13.82
C THR A 175 -8.36 4.33 -12.81
N GLY A 176 -8.16 3.20 -12.13
CA GLY A 176 -7.11 3.15 -11.13
C GLY A 176 -7.20 2.00 -10.15
N THR A 177 -6.49 2.15 -9.05
CA THR A 177 -6.44 1.20 -7.94
C THR A 177 -6.32 1.93 -6.60
N VAL A 178 -6.91 1.34 -5.58
CA VAL A 178 -6.67 1.70 -4.18
C VAL A 178 -6.13 0.46 -3.48
N ALA A 179 -4.94 0.56 -2.89
CA ALA A 179 -4.23 -0.55 -2.25
C ALA A 179 -3.89 -0.23 -0.79
N VAL A 180 -4.06 -1.22 0.07
CA VAL A 180 -3.76 -1.14 1.51
C VAL A 180 -2.83 -2.30 1.89
N ASP A 181 -1.76 -1.96 2.60
CA ASP A 181 -0.80 -2.91 3.16
C ASP A 181 -0.57 -2.58 4.64
N VAL A 182 -0.93 -3.51 5.53
CA VAL A 182 -0.76 -3.35 6.99
C VAL A 182 -0.06 -4.58 7.52
N HIS A 183 0.98 -4.39 8.31
CA HIS A 183 1.77 -5.45 8.93
C HIS A 183 1.81 -5.24 10.44
N TYR A 184 1.44 -6.26 11.21
CA TYR A 184 1.52 -6.31 12.68
C TYR A 184 2.36 -7.53 13.07
N TYR A 185 3.35 -7.33 13.93
CA TYR A 185 4.38 -8.33 14.21
C TYR A 185 4.78 -8.44 15.70
N GLU A 186 3.86 -8.11 16.61
CA GLU A 186 4.04 -8.38 18.04
C GLU A 186 3.64 -9.84 18.34
N ASP A 187 4.57 -10.64 18.87
CA ASP A 187 4.35 -12.05 19.23
C ASP A 187 3.75 -12.94 18.13
N GLY A 188 3.91 -12.53 16.87
CA GLY A 188 3.34 -13.18 15.70
C GLY A 188 3.67 -12.40 14.42
N ASN A 189 3.06 -12.79 13.30
CA ASN A 189 3.13 -12.06 12.04
C ASN A 189 1.77 -12.10 11.36
N VAL A 190 1.11 -10.95 11.26
CA VAL A 190 -0.17 -10.77 10.60
C VAL A 190 -0.06 -9.64 9.60
N ARG A 191 -0.39 -9.91 8.34
CA ARG A 191 -0.38 -8.92 7.26
C ARG A 191 -1.71 -8.88 6.52
N LEU A 192 -2.22 -7.67 6.30
CA LEU A 192 -3.32 -7.39 5.37
C LEU A 192 -2.71 -6.81 4.10
N VAL A 193 -2.93 -7.47 2.97
CA VAL A 193 -2.66 -6.91 1.63
C VAL A 193 -3.94 -6.97 0.84
N THR A 194 -4.43 -5.84 0.37
CA THR A 194 -5.68 -5.75 -0.38
C THR A 194 -5.62 -4.65 -1.42
N GLU A 195 -6.29 -4.87 -2.54
CA GLU A 195 -6.45 -3.89 -3.60
C GLU A 195 -7.90 -3.84 -4.06
N LYS A 196 -8.31 -2.67 -4.56
CA LYS A 196 -9.57 -2.48 -5.25
C LYS A 196 -9.32 -1.71 -6.53
N ARG A 197 -9.73 -2.30 -7.66
CA ARG A 197 -9.74 -1.61 -8.96
C ARG A 197 -10.86 -0.58 -9.02
N VAL A 198 -10.57 0.53 -9.68
CA VAL A 198 -11.45 1.68 -9.86
C VAL A 198 -11.69 1.86 -11.35
N ASN A 199 -12.96 2.02 -11.71
CA ASN A 199 -13.39 2.37 -13.05
C ASN A 199 -14.70 3.14 -12.95
N GLU A 200 -14.61 4.46 -12.97
CA GLU A 200 -15.72 5.38 -12.75
C GLU A 200 -15.92 6.28 -13.99
N ASN A 201 -17.18 6.46 -14.38
CA ASN A 201 -17.57 7.47 -15.36
C ASN A 201 -17.87 8.77 -14.62
N LEU A 202 -17.13 9.84 -14.94
CA LEU A 202 -17.24 11.09 -14.22
C LEU A 202 -18.46 11.88 -14.68
N ARG A 203 -19.26 12.34 -13.72
CA ARG A 203 -20.40 13.26 -13.98
C ARG A 203 -19.94 14.69 -14.22
N SER A 204 -18.76 15.04 -13.72
CA SER A 204 -18.14 16.35 -13.85
C SER A 204 -16.64 16.18 -14.06
N SER A 205 -16.15 16.73 -15.16
CA SER A 205 -14.72 16.76 -15.53
C SER A 205 -13.96 17.92 -14.89
N THR A 206 -14.57 18.63 -13.93
CA THR A 206 -13.90 19.64 -13.11
C THR A 206 -13.00 19.00 -12.06
N ALA A 207 -11.93 19.69 -11.66
CA ALA A 207 -11.02 19.20 -10.62
C ALA A 207 -11.75 18.84 -9.31
N SER A 208 -12.68 19.69 -8.86
CA SER A 208 -13.52 19.44 -7.68
C SER A 208 -14.45 18.23 -7.87
N GLY A 209 -14.99 18.03 -9.08
CA GLY A 209 -15.79 16.85 -9.40
C GLY A 209 -14.98 15.56 -9.35
N ILE A 210 -13.74 15.59 -9.86
CA ILE A 210 -12.80 14.48 -9.83
C ILE A 210 -12.37 14.17 -8.39
N ALA A 211 -11.99 15.19 -7.60
CA ALA A 211 -11.64 15.02 -6.19
C ALA A 211 -12.81 14.43 -5.37
N THR A 212 -14.03 14.87 -5.63
CA THR A 212 -15.25 14.31 -5.01
C THR A 212 -15.45 12.85 -5.40
N ALA A 213 -15.22 12.49 -6.67
CA ALA A 213 -15.30 11.10 -7.14
C ALA A 213 -14.26 10.22 -6.43
N ILE A 214 -13.01 10.69 -6.33
CA ILE A 214 -11.94 10.02 -5.57
C ILE A 214 -12.38 9.79 -4.12
N GLY A 215 -12.83 10.83 -3.42
CA GLY A 215 -13.26 10.70 -2.03
C GLY A 215 -14.41 9.70 -1.84
N ASN A 216 -15.37 9.66 -2.77
CA ASN A 216 -16.45 8.67 -2.73
C ASN A 216 -15.95 7.23 -2.95
N VAL A 217 -15.01 7.03 -3.88
CA VAL A 217 -14.40 5.72 -4.14
C VAL A 217 -13.64 5.22 -2.92
N GLU A 218 -12.79 6.08 -2.33
CA GLU A 218 -11.98 5.74 -1.15
C GLU A 218 -12.86 5.47 0.07
N LYS A 219 -13.85 6.34 0.34
CA LYS A 219 -14.83 6.13 1.42
C LYS A 219 -15.55 4.80 1.26
N LYS A 220 -16.07 4.52 0.06
CA LYS A 220 -16.79 3.26 -0.22
C LYS A 220 -15.88 2.06 0.03
N TYR A 221 -14.62 2.12 -0.38
CA TYR A 221 -13.66 1.04 -0.14
C TYR A 221 -13.36 0.84 1.35
N GLN A 222 -13.12 1.92 2.09
CA GLN A 222 -12.90 1.84 3.53
C GLN A 222 -14.10 1.23 4.26
N GLU A 223 -15.32 1.64 3.92
CA GLU A 223 -16.53 1.03 4.49
C GLU A 223 -16.69 -0.45 4.13
N GLU A 224 -16.35 -0.84 2.89
CA GLU A 224 -16.33 -2.24 2.47
C GLU A 224 -15.32 -3.08 3.25
N LEU A 225 -14.12 -2.55 3.48
CA LEU A 225 -13.10 -3.20 4.31
C LEU A 225 -13.60 -3.41 5.75
N ASN A 226 -14.21 -2.38 6.36
CA ASN A 226 -14.78 -2.48 7.69
C ASN A 226 -15.87 -3.56 7.79
N ARG A 227 -16.79 -3.59 6.80
CA ARG A 227 -17.82 -4.63 6.72
C ARG A 227 -17.22 -6.03 6.53
N ALA A 228 -16.19 -6.15 5.69
CA ALA A 228 -15.51 -7.42 5.45
C ALA A 228 -14.85 -7.96 6.73
N PHE A 229 -14.18 -7.12 7.52
CA PHE A 229 -13.61 -7.54 8.80
C PHE A 229 -14.68 -8.00 9.80
N GLY A 230 -15.82 -7.30 9.87
CA GLY A 230 -16.97 -7.74 10.67
C GLY A 230 -17.45 -9.13 10.26
N ALA A 231 -17.65 -9.34 8.95
CA ALA A 231 -18.11 -10.62 8.40
C ALA A 231 -17.09 -11.76 8.62
N LEU A 232 -15.79 -11.50 8.50
CA LEU A 232 -14.74 -12.49 8.77
C LEU A 232 -14.74 -12.93 10.24
N SER A 233 -14.84 -11.98 11.17
CA SER A 233 -14.84 -12.23 12.61
C SER A 233 -16.08 -13.01 13.06
N GLU A 234 -17.26 -12.66 12.53
CA GLU A 234 -18.52 -13.30 12.94
C GLU A 234 -18.84 -14.60 12.21
N GLY A 235 -18.32 -14.77 10.99
CA GLY A 235 -18.60 -15.92 10.13
C GLY A 235 -17.39 -16.84 9.97
N ALA A 236 -16.50 -16.50 9.04
CA ALA A 236 -15.46 -17.41 8.53
C ALA A 236 -14.51 -17.92 9.62
N PHE A 237 -14.07 -17.07 10.55
CA PHE A 237 -13.17 -17.52 11.61
C PHE A 237 -13.87 -18.46 12.61
N LYS A 238 -15.16 -18.25 12.89
CA LYS A 238 -15.94 -19.15 13.77
C LYS A 238 -16.22 -20.50 13.12
N SER A 239 -16.33 -20.55 11.78
CA SER A 239 -16.53 -21.82 11.06
C SER A 239 -15.24 -22.65 10.99
N LEU A 240 -14.07 -22.01 10.92
CA LEU A 240 -12.77 -22.69 10.99
C LEU A 240 -12.52 -23.34 12.35
N ARG A 241 -12.67 -22.56 13.44
CA ARG A 241 -12.50 -23.06 14.80
C ARG A 241 -13.47 -22.37 15.73
N ARG A 242 -14.37 -23.17 16.31
CA ARG A 242 -15.29 -22.69 17.33
C ARG A 242 -14.51 -22.32 18.59
N GLN A 243 -14.92 -21.23 19.25
CA GLN A 243 -14.36 -20.84 20.55
C GLN A 243 -14.62 -21.90 21.63
N LEU A 244 -15.76 -22.58 21.55
CA LEU A 244 -16.12 -23.73 22.37
C LEU A 244 -16.72 -24.85 21.51
N PRO A 245 -16.60 -26.12 21.94
CA PRO A 245 -17.36 -27.24 21.37
C PRO A 245 -18.87 -26.96 21.25
N VAL A 246 -19.59 -27.78 20.49
CA VAL A 246 -21.06 -27.67 20.32
C VAL A 246 -21.79 -27.61 21.66
N THR A 247 -21.30 -28.35 22.64
CA THR A 247 -21.82 -28.41 24.02
C THR A 247 -21.68 -27.11 24.81
N ARG A 248 -20.94 -26.12 24.30
CA ARG A 248 -20.61 -24.85 24.99
C ARG A 248 -19.88 -25.06 26.32
N GLN A 249 -19.16 -26.17 26.45
CA GLN A 249 -18.34 -26.50 27.61
C GLN A 249 -16.93 -26.87 27.15
N LYS A 250 -15.92 -26.61 28.00
CA LYS A 250 -14.55 -27.08 27.73
C LYS A 250 -14.53 -28.61 27.67
N MET A 251 -13.59 -29.17 26.91
CA MET A 251 -13.44 -30.62 26.80
C MET A 251 -13.15 -31.22 28.18
N ASP A 252 -13.93 -32.23 28.54
CA ASP A 252 -13.66 -33.06 29.71
C ASP A 252 -12.68 -34.16 29.29
N TRP A 253 -11.39 -33.94 29.55
CA TRP A 253 -10.33 -34.86 29.15
C TRP A 253 -10.42 -36.22 29.86
N GLN A 254 -10.97 -36.29 31.07
CA GLN A 254 -11.15 -37.55 31.80
C GLN A 254 -12.20 -38.44 31.11
N LYS A 255 -13.27 -37.83 30.61
CA LYS A 255 -14.29 -38.53 29.83
C LYS A 255 -13.83 -38.82 28.41
N ALA A 256 -13.05 -37.93 27.80
CA ALA A 256 -12.51 -38.12 26.45
C ALA A 256 -11.71 -39.42 26.28
N SER A 257 -10.94 -39.82 27.31
CA SER A 257 -10.19 -41.09 27.32
C SER A 257 -11.06 -42.33 27.54
N ALA A 258 -12.28 -42.17 28.06
CA ALA A 258 -13.17 -43.27 28.45
C ALA A 258 -14.28 -43.57 27.41
N TYR A 259 -14.60 -42.62 26.53
CA TYR A 259 -15.62 -42.81 25.49
C TYR A 259 -15.13 -43.74 24.37
N LYS A 260 -15.75 -44.92 24.23
CA LYS A 260 -15.62 -45.76 23.02
C LYS A 260 -16.59 -45.26 21.96
N ILE A 261 -16.06 -44.45 21.04
CA ILE A 261 -16.78 -43.76 19.95
C ILE A 261 -17.67 -44.70 19.11
N GLY A 262 -17.36 -46.00 19.04
CA GLY A 262 -18.13 -46.97 18.25
C GLY A 262 -19.38 -47.58 18.90
N GLN A 263 -19.53 -47.55 20.23
CA GLN A 263 -20.70 -48.17 20.90
C GLN A 263 -21.87 -47.19 21.10
N ASP A 264 -21.58 -45.91 21.33
CA ASP A 264 -22.61 -44.91 21.64
C ASP A 264 -23.16 -44.17 20.39
N ILE A 265 -22.55 -44.35 19.21
CA ILE A 265 -23.01 -43.78 17.93
C ILE A 265 -23.92 -44.77 17.17
N GLY A 266 -23.90 -46.06 17.53
CA GLY A 266 -24.73 -47.13 16.95
C GLY A 266 -26.16 -47.20 17.51
N GLY A 267 -26.65 -46.15 18.18
CA GLY A 267 -28.01 -46.06 18.70
C GLY A 267 -29.07 -45.74 17.64
N GLY A 268 -28.92 -46.27 16.42
CA GLY A 268 -30.04 -46.38 15.50
C GLY A 268 -30.88 -47.59 15.91
N SER A 269 -32.10 -47.36 16.43
CA SER A 269 -33.35 -48.02 16.00
C SER A 269 -34.41 -48.16 17.11
N ARG A 270 -35.66 -47.86 16.71
CA ARG A 270 -36.98 -48.32 17.21
C ARG A 270 -37.51 -47.74 18.53
N ARG A 271 -38.26 -46.65 18.43
CA ARG A 271 -39.74 -46.65 18.28
C ARG A 271 -40.26 -45.25 18.02
#